data_AF-A0A2U2J8W5-F1
#
_entry.id   AF-A0A2U2J8W5-F1
#
_cell.length_a   1.000
_cell.length_b   1.000
_cell.length_c   1.000
_cell.angle_alpha   90.00
_cell.angle_beta   90.00
_cell.angle_gamma   90.00
#
_symmetry.space_group_name_H-M   'P 1'
#
loop_
_entity.id
_entity.type
_entity.pdbx_description
1 polymer ?
#
loop_
_entity_poly.entity_id
_entity_poly.type
_entity_poly.pdbx_seq_one_letter_code
_entity_poly.pdbx_strand_id
1 'polypeptide(L)'
;MKTFFNINVDYIYFDLNVSLVCNITAVFFLLIGFNYYSLIWVQKTPKKTLTIIHIVLQLLTLIPFITLVFSIDSKDSSSLQFLNNNFILIISFLIFIVSIFVHLINFFSSLFSKSE
;
A
#
# COMPACT_ATOMS: atom_id res chain seq x y z
N MET A 1 3.14 12.21 20.34
CA MET A 1 3.63 13.28 19.44
C MET A 1 2.97 13.06 18.09
N LYS A 2 2.22 14.03 17.55
CA LYS A 2 1.58 13.87 16.23
C LYS A 2 2.68 14.04 15.17
N THR A 3 2.98 12.98 14.43
CA THR A 3 3.91 13.01 13.29
C THR A 3 3.13 13.22 12.02
N PHE A 4 3.63 14.10 11.15
CA PHE A 4 2.99 14.46 9.88
C PHE A 4 3.96 14.23 8.72
N PHE A 5 3.43 13.74 7.61
CA PHE A 5 4.08 13.87 6.31
C PHE A 5 3.70 15.23 5.73
N ASN A 6 4.69 16.11 5.54
CA ASN A 6 4.46 17.35 4.83
C ASN A 6 4.72 17.10 3.34
N ILE A 7 3.64 16.91 2.58
CA ILE A 7 3.72 16.82 1.14
C ILE A 7 3.63 18.25 0.60
N ASN A 8 4.73 18.70 -0.01
CA ASN A 8 4.77 19.97 -0.70
C ASN A 8 4.78 19.73 -2.21
N VAL A 9 3.73 20.19 -2.89
CA VAL A 9 3.66 20.26 -4.36
C VAL A 9 3.41 21.73 -4.71
N ASP A 10 4.48 22.40 -5.12
CA ASP A 10 4.52 23.86 -5.37
C ASP A 10 4.04 24.71 -4.18
N TYR A 11 2.90 25.40 -4.32
CA TYR A 11 2.33 26.29 -3.30
C TYR A 11 1.25 25.60 -2.43
N ILE A 12 1.02 24.31 -2.64
CA ILE A 12 0.01 23.53 -1.93
C ILE A 12 0.71 22.67 -0.87
N TYR A 13 0.42 22.98 0.39
CA TYR A 13 0.92 22.26 1.56
C TYR A 13 -0.15 21.28 2.06
N PHE A 14 0.21 20.01 2.15
CA PHE A 14 -0.65 18.97 2.67
C PHE A 14 0.01 18.24 3.85
N ASP A 15 -0.59 18.38 5.03
CA ASP A 15 -0.11 17.73 6.24
C ASP A 15 -0.90 16.45 6.49
N LEU A 16 -0.31 15.30 6.16
CA LEU A 16 -0.92 13.99 6.40
C LEU A 16 -0.46 13.42 7.73
N ASN A 17 -1.41 13.15 8.62
CA ASN A 17 -1.11 12.48 9.89
C ASN A 17 -0.63 11.05 9.66
N VAL A 18 0.61 10.75 10.05
CA VAL A 18 1.25 9.44 9.86
C VAL A 18 0.44 8.33 10.51
N SER A 19 -0.10 8.57 11.72
CA SER A 19 -0.92 7.57 12.42
C SER A 19 -2.20 7.23 11.65
N LEU A 20 -2.82 8.23 11.00
CA LEU A 20 -4.01 8.01 10.18
C LEU A 20 -3.67 7.16 8.95
N VAL A 21 -2.54 7.47 8.27
CA VAL A 21 -2.09 6.70 7.11
C VAL A 21 -1.80 5.25 7.53
N CYS A 22 -1.05 5.03 8.60
CA CYS A 22 -0.76 3.68 9.11
C CYS A 22 -2.04 2.90 9.46
N ASN A 23 -3.03 3.54 10.09
CA ASN A 23 -4.30 2.90 10.43
C ASN A 23 -5.08 2.49 9.18
N ILE A 24 -5.19 3.38 8.19
CA ILE A 24 -5.85 3.08 6.91
C ILE A 24 -5.15 1.90 6.22
N THR A 25 -3.82 1.95 6.11
CA THR A 25 -3.03 0.87 5.52
C THR A 25 -3.25 -0.46 6.25
N ALA A 26 -3.25 -0.47 7.59
CA ALA A 26 -3.50 -1.67 8.38
C ALA A 26 -4.89 -2.27 8.10
N VAL A 27 -5.94 -1.43 8.03
CA VAL A 27 -7.30 -1.88 7.68
C VAL A 27 -7.33 -2.47 6.27
N PHE A 28 -6.65 -1.85 5.29
CA PHE A 28 -6.57 -2.38 3.93
C PHE A 28 -5.90 -3.76 3.88
N PHE A 29 -4.77 -3.96 4.57
CA PHE A 29 -4.12 -5.26 4.64
C PHE A 29 -5.01 -6.32 5.30
N LEU A 30 -5.75 -5.96 6.34
CA LEU A 30 -6.73 -6.85 6.96
C LEU A 30 -7.82 -7.27 5.98
N LEU A 31 -8.37 -6.33 5.21
CA LEU A 31 -9.38 -6.61 4.19
C LEU A 31 -8.85 -7.52 3.06
N ILE A 32 -7.60 -7.33 2.63
CA ILE A 32 -6.95 -8.23 1.65
C ILE A 32 -6.84 -9.65 2.21
N GLY A 33 -6.43 -9.79 3.47
CA GLY A 33 -6.38 -11.07 4.16
C GLY A 33 -7.77 -11.73 4.26
N PHE A 34 -8.78 -10.94 4.62
CA PHE A 34 -10.17 -11.39 4.68
C PHE A 34 -10.69 -11.87 3.31
N ASN A 35 -10.35 -11.17 2.23
CA ASN A 35 -10.73 -11.58 0.88
C ASN A 35 -10.12 -12.94 0.51
N TYR A 36 -8.81 -13.16 0.75
CA TYR A 36 -8.21 -14.46 0.50
C TYR A 36 -8.78 -15.57 1.41
N TYR A 37 -9.07 -15.25 2.67
CA TYR A 37 -9.73 -16.20 3.57
C TYR A 37 -11.13 -16.58 3.09
N SER A 38 -11.90 -15.62 2.56
CA SER A 38 -13.22 -15.89 2.02
C SER A 38 -13.18 -16.85 0.82
N LEU A 39 -12.15 -16.79 -0.03
CA LEU A 39 -11.97 -17.77 -1.12
C LEU A 39 -11.80 -19.19 -0.59
N ILE A 40 -11.05 -19.36 0.51
CA ILE A 40 -10.90 -20.66 1.18
C ILE A 40 -12.26 -21.14 1.70
N TRP A 41 -13.07 -20.24 2.26
CA TRP A 41 -14.41 -20.59 2.75
C TRP A 41 -15.32 -21.12 1.62
N VAL A 42 -15.28 -20.51 0.44
CA VAL A 42 -16.06 -21.01 -0.73
C VAL A 42 -15.32 -22.10 -1.52
N GLN A 43 -14.25 -22.68 -0.98
CA GLN A 43 -13.43 -23.73 -1.58
C GLN A 43 -12.87 -23.37 -2.98
N LYS A 44 -12.61 -22.08 -3.22
CA LYS A 44 -12.02 -21.59 -4.48
C LYS A 44 -10.57 -21.22 -4.29
N THR A 45 -9.77 -21.44 -5.33
CA THR A 45 -8.35 -21.11 -5.31
C THR A 45 -8.07 -19.81 -6.07
N PRO A 46 -7.29 -18.89 -5.49
CA PRO A 46 -6.81 -17.72 -6.21
C PRO A 46 -5.83 -18.13 -7.32
N LYS A 47 -5.77 -17.37 -8.42
CA LYS A 47 -4.77 -17.63 -9.47
C LYS A 47 -3.38 -17.30 -8.94
N LYS A 48 -2.52 -18.32 -8.82
CA LYS A 48 -1.17 -18.21 -8.25
C LYS A 48 -0.35 -17.07 -8.87
N THR A 49 -0.38 -16.92 -10.19
CA THR A 49 0.38 -15.87 -10.89
C THR A 49 -0.06 -14.47 -10.49
N LEU A 50 -1.37 -14.19 -10.44
CA LEU A 50 -1.88 -12.89 -10.01
C LEU A 50 -1.61 -12.64 -8.53
N THR A 51 -1.66 -13.68 -7.69
CA THR A 51 -1.29 -13.58 -6.26
C THR A 51 0.17 -13.19 -6.10
N ILE A 52 1.08 -13.81 -6.86
CA ILE A 52 2.51 -13.48 -6.82
C ILE A 52 2.73 -12.03 -7.28
N ILE A 53 2.14 -11.61 -8.40
CA ILE A 53 2.25 -10.24 -8.91
C ILE A 53 1.75 -9.24 -7.87
N HIS A 54 0.59 -9.51 -7.26
CA HIS A 54 0.05 -8.68 -6.19
C HIS A 54 1.02 -8.57 -5.00
N ILE A 55 1.55 -9.69 -4.49
CA ILE A 55 2.48 -9.68 -3.35
C ILE A 55 3.75 -8.89 -3.69
N VAL A 56 4.31 -9.06 -4.88
CA VAL A 56 5.51 -8.32 -5.32
C VAL A 56 5.23 -6.82 -5.39
N LEU A 57 4.13 -6.41 -6.04
CA LEU A 57 3.73 -5.00 -6.09
C LEU A 57 3.48 -4.45 -4.69
N GLN A 58 2.85 -5.23 -3.81
CA GLN A 58 2.61 -4.83 -2.43
C GLN A 58 3.91 -4.60 -1.66
N LEU A 59 4.90 -5.49 -1.80
CA LEU A 59 6.21 -5.32 -1.17
C LEU A 59 6.97 -4.10 -1.71
N LEU A 60 6.91 -3.85 -3.02
CA LEU A 60 7.53 -2.67 -3.65
C LEU A 60 6.98 -1.35 -3.12
N THR A 61 5.82 -1.36 -2.48
CA THR A 61 5.18 -0.15 -1.90
C THR A 61 5.35 -0.09 -0.39
N LEU A 62 5.29 -1.24 0.28
CA LEU A 62 5.38 -1.30 1.73
C LEU A 62 6.79 -0.97 2.22
N ILE A 63 7.83 -1.47 1.53
CA ILE A 63 9.23 -1.21 1.89
C ILE A 63 9.52 0.31 1.92
N PRO A 64 9.33 1.06 0.82
CA PRO A 64 9.59 2.50 0.82
C PRO A 64 8.72 3.26 1.83
N PHE A 65 7.45 2.85 2.00
CA PHE A 65 6.56 3.46 2.99
C PHE A 65 7.09 3.30 4.42
N ILE A 66 7.50 2.09 4.82
CA ILE A 66 8.02 1.82 6.16
C ILE A 66 9.36 2.54 6.39
N THR A 67 10.27 2.54 5.41
CA THR A 67 11.55 3.25 5.54
C THR A 67 11.34 4.76 5.74
N LEU A 68 10.34 5.32 5.07
CA LEU A 68 9.98 6.72 5.17
C LEU A 68 9.37 7.03 6.54
N VAL A 69 8.47 6.19 7.05
CA VAL A 69 7.90 6.33 8.41
C VAL A 69 9.00 6.37 9.47
N PHE A 70 10.00 5.50 9.38
CA PHE A 70 11.13 5.49 10.33
C PHE A 70 12.07 6.69 10.17
N SER A 71 12.18 7.23 8.95
CA SER A 71 13.06 8.37 8.68
C SER A 71 12.52 9.69 9.26
N ILE A 72 11.21 9.81 9.52
CA ILE A 72 10.61 11.02 10.11
C ILE A 72 11.20 11.36 11.49
N ASP A 73 11.61 10.36 12.27
CA ASP A 73 12.14 10.56 13.63
C ASP A 73 13.66 10.88 13.63
N SER A 74 14.32 10.77 12.48
CA SER A 74 15.74 11.08 12.34
C SER A 74 15.94 12.59 12.12
N LYS A 75 16.72 13.23 12.99
CA LYS A 75 16.91 14.70 13.05
C LYS A 75 17.73 15.31 11.88
N ASP A 76 18.16 14.50 10.92
CA ASP A 76 19.13 14.88 9.87
C ASP A 76 18.51 15.13 8.48
N SER A 77 17.33 15.75 8.41
CA SER A 77 16.66 15.95 7.11
C SER A 77 17.19 17.19 6.37
N SER A 78 18.19 17.01 5.50
CA SER A 78 18.54 17.99 4.47
C SER A 78 17.39 18.18 3.47
N SER A 79 17.17 19.41 2.97
CA SER A 79 16.01 19.77 2.13
C SER A 79 15.90 19.00 0.80
N LEU A 80 17.03 18.56 0.23
CA LEU A 80 17.07 17.70 -0.96
C LEU A 80 16.55 16.28 -0.70
N GLN A 81 16.77 15.76 0.51
CA GLN A 81 16.30 14.45 0.93
C GLN A 81 14.77 14.45 1.12
N PHE A 82 14.21 15.60 1.51
CA PHE A 82 12.77 15.78 1.71
C PHE A 82 11.95 15.81 0.40
N LEU A 83 12.45 16.51 -0.64
CA LEU A 83 11.80 16.54 -1.95
C LEU A 83 11.77 15.16 -2.63
N ASN A 84 12.88 14.42 -2.56
CA ASN A 84 12.95 13.07 -3.12
C ASN A 84 11.98 12.11 -2.40
N ASN A 85 11.86 12.25 -1.08
CA ASN A 85 10.98 11.44 -0.25
C ASN A 85 9.49 11.60 -0.59
N ASN A 86 9.03 12.81 -0.93
CA ASN A 86 7.64 13.06 -1.31
C ASN A 86 7.28 12.41 -2.66
N PHE A 87 8.17 12.50 -3.66
CA PHE A 87 7.95 11.83 -4.96
C PHE A 87 7.93 10.30 -4.81
N ILE A 88 8.84 9.75 -4.01
CA ILE A 88 8.86 8.31 -3.72
C ILE A 88 7.54 7.87 -3.07
N LEU A 89 7.02 8.63 -2.10
CA LEU A 89 5.74 8.34 -1.44
C LEU A 89 4.58 8.32 -2.44
N ILE A 90 4.48 9.33 -3.30
CA ILE A 90 3.43 9.42 -4.33
C ILE A 90 3.52 8.23 -5.30
N ILE A 91 4.72 7.90 -5.80
CA ILE A 91 4.92 6.78 -6.72
C ILE A 91 4.56 5.45 -6.03
N SER A 92 5.03 5.24 -4.80
CA SER A 92 4.67 4.06 -4.01
C SER A 92 3.16 3.96 -3.78
N PHE A 93 2.48 5.07 -3.52
CA PHE A 93 1.03 5.09 -3.38
C PHE A 93 0.30 4.72 -4.68
N LEU A 94 0.76 5.22 -5.84
CA LEU A 94 0.20 4.84 -7.14
C LEU A 94 0.39 3.34 -7.44
N ILE A 95 1.58 2.79 -7.17
CA ILE A 95 1.84 1.36 -7.31
C ILE A 95 0.95 0.55 -6.36
N PHE A 96 0.67 1.06 -5.15
CA PHE A 96 -0.21 0.39 -4.18
C PHE A 96 -1.65 0.32 -4.69
N ILE A 97 -2.15 1.40 -5.31
CA ILE A 97 -3.46 1.39 -5.97
C ILE A 97 -3.51 0.33 -7.08
N VAL A 98 -2.48 0.26 -7.93
CA VAL A 98 -2.40 -0.78 -8.97
C VAL A 98 -2.40 -2.18 -8.36
N SER A 99 -1.65 -2.39 -7.28
CA SER A 99 -1.62 -3.66 -6.53
C SER A 99 -3.01 -4.07 -6.04
N ILE A 100 -3.81 -3.13 -5.53
CA ILE A 100 -5.20 -3.38 -5.12
C ILE A 100 -6.05 -3.84 -6.29
N PHE A 101 -5.96 -3.20 -7.45
CA PHE A 101 -6.73 -3.62 -8.63
C PHE A 101 -6.35 -5.03 -9.08
N VAL A 102 -5.05 -5.38 -9.09
CA VAL A 102 -4.61 -6.75 -9.39
C VAL A 102 -5.19 -7.75 -8.40
N HIS A 103 -5.18 -7.44 -7.10
CA HIS A 103 -5.81 -8.28 -6.07
C HIS A 103 -7.32 -8.45 -6.29
N LEU A 104 -8.05 -7.36 -6.53
CA LEU A 104 -9.50 -7.42 -6.75
C LEU A 104 -9.86 -8.22 -8.00
N ILE A 105 -9.13 -8.01 -9.10
CA ILE A 105 -9.31 -8.81 -10.32
C ILE A 105 -9.06 -10.29 -10.04
N ASN A 106 -8.00 -10.62 -9.30
CA ASN A 106 -7.72 -12.00 -8.91
C ASN A 106 -8.87 -12.59 -8.09
N PHE A 107 -9.27 -11.88 -7.04
CA PHE A 107 -10.33 -12.27 -6.12
C PHE A 107 -11.64 -12.51 -6.85
N PHE A 108 -12.14 -11.55 -7.62
CA PHE A 108 -13.40 -11.69 -8.35
C PHE A 108 -13.29 -12.74 -9.46
N SER A 109 -12.17 -12.84 -10.18
CA SER A 109 -12.03 -13.87 -11.22
C SER A 109 -12.06 -15.28 -10.63
N SER A 110 -11.48 -15.47 -9.44
CA SER A 110 -11.54 -16.74 -8.72
C SER A 110 -12.89 -16.96 -8.06
N LEU A 111 -13.56 -15.92 -7.58
CA LEU A 111 -14.89 -16.03 -7.00
C LEU A 111 -15.94 -16.43 -8.04
N PHE A 112 -15.84 -15.92 -9.26
CA PHE A 112 -16.79 -16.18 -10.35
C PHE A 112 -16.36 -17.31 -11.29
N SER A 113 -15.14 -17.84 -11.20
CA SER A 113 -14.76 -19.02 -11.97
C SER A 113 -15.63 -20.20 -11.57
N LYS A 114 -16.01 -21.06 -12.51
CA LYS A 114 -16.71 -22.31 -12.20
C LYS A 114 -15.82 -23.12 -11.23
N SER A 115 -16.44 -23.71 -10.22
CA SER A 115 -15.77 -24.77 -9.45
C SER A 115 -15.49 -25.92 -10.41
N GLU A 116 -14.25 -26.39 -10.46
CA GLU A 116 -13.97 -27.72 -11.02
C GLU A 116 -14.70 -28.80 -10.19
#